data_AF-A0A967W1M3-F1
#
_entry.id   AF-A0A967W1M3-F1
#
_cell.length_a   1.000
_cell.length_b   1.000
_cell.length_c   1.000
_cell.angle_alpha   90.00
_cell.angle_beta   90.00
_cell.angle_gamma   90.00
#
_symmetry.space_group_name_H-M   'P 1'
#
loop_
_entity.id
_entity.type
_entity.pdbx_description
1 polymer ?
#
loop_
_entity_poly.entity_id
_entity_poly.type
_entity_poly.pdbx_seq_one_letter_code
_entity_poly.pdbx_strand_id
1 'polypeptide(L)' 'MNLKPLQNPLPFWIAGNAEIILERVALYGNGWFPAALSSTEIRTGVKRIKEFAAKSARNPEEIEIAPQY' A
#
# COMPACT_ATOMS: atom_id res chain seq x y z
N MET A 1 20.48 6.02 25.47
CA MET A 1 19.63 5.12 24.66
C MET A 1 19.52 5.71 23.26
N ASN A 2 19.84 4.96 22.22
CA ASN A 2 19.62 5.43 20.84
C ASN A 2 18.18 5.08 20.44
N LEU A 3 17.36 6.09 20.13
CA LEU A 3 15.94 5.93 19.81
C LEU A 3 15.66 5.61 18.33
N LYS A 4 16.70 5.55 17.50
CA LYS A 4 16.53 5.28 16.07
C LYS A 4 16.12 3.81 15.84
N PRO A 5 15.08 3.54 15.03
CA PRO A 5 14.71 2.16 14.67
C PRO A 5 15.86 1.47 13.93
N LEU A 6 15.97 0.15 14.13
CA LEU A 6 16.97 -0.68 13.46
C LEU A 6 16.71 -0.76 11.95
N GLN A 7 15.45 -0.83 11.55
CA GLN A 7 15.02 -0.91 10.16
C GLN A 7 15.28 0.41 9.41
N ASN A 8 15.84 0.30 8.20
CA ASN A 8 16.10 1.44 7.31
C ASN A 8 15.97 1.01 5.84
N PRO A 9 14.94 1.46 5.10
CA PRO A 9 13.85 2.34 5.54
C PRO A 9 12.89 1.63 6.52
N LEU A 10 12.17 2.41 7.33
CA LEU A 10 11.07 1.90 8.15
C LEU A 10 9.87 1.62 7.21
N PRO A 11 9.31 0.40 7.18
CA PRO A 11 8.20 0.11 6.28
C PRO A 11 6.89 0.74 6.76
N PHE A 12 6.10 1.29 5.83
CA PHE A 12 4.80 1.88 6.11
C PHE A 12 3.66 1.10 5.45
N TRP A 13 2.69 0.70 6.26
CA TRP A 13 1.43 0.10 5.80
C TRP A 13 0.31 1.11 5.97
N ILE A 14 -0.50 1.28 4.92
CA ILE A 14 -1.61 2.24 4.93
C ILE A 14 -2.93 1.50 4.80
N ALA A 15 -3.84 1.76 5.74
CA ALA A 15 -5.16 1.14 5.81
C ALA A 15 -6.25 2.03 5.23
N GLY A 16 -7.27 1.40 4.66
CA GLY A 16 -8.47 2.06 4.13
C GLY A 16 -8.70 1.82 2.64
N ASN A 17 -9.90 2.16 2.18
CA ASN A 17 -10.40 1.74 0.85
C ASN A 17 -10.64 2.90 -0.13
N ALA A 18 -10.69 4.14 0.36
CA ALA A 18 -10.98 5.31 -0.48
C ALA A 18 -9.89 5.51 -1.54
N GLU A 19 -10.25 6.03 -2.72
CA GLU A 19 -9.31 6.19 -3.85
C GLU A 19 -8.08 7.03 -3.47
N ILE A 20 -8.26 8.09 -2.68
CA ILE A 20 -7.17 8.92 -2.16
C ILE A 20 -6.21 8.13 -1.23
N ILE A 21 -6.70 7.09 -0.56
CA ILE A 21 -5.86 6.20 0.25
C ILE A 21 -5.06 5.26 -0.66
N LEU A 22 -5.67 4.73 -1.72
CA LEU A 22 -4.96 3.91 -2.71
C LEU A 22 -3.85 4.70 -3.42
N GLU A 23 -4.07 5.98 -3.70
CA GLU A 23 -3.04 6.89 -4.20
C GLU A 23 -1.90 7.06 -3.18
N ARG A 24 -2.22 7.27 -1.90
CA ARG A 24 -1.19 7.37 -0.84
C ARG A 24 -0.40 6.08 -0.66
N VAL A 25 -1.03 4.91 -0.77
CA VAL A 25 -0.33 3.62 -0.78
C VAL A 25 0.69 3.60 -1.92
N ALA A 26 0.27 3.97 -3.12
CA ALA A 26 1.16 3.98 -4.28
C ALA A 26 2.36 4.92 -4.11
N LEU A 27 2.14 6.11 -3.55
CA LEU A 27 3.18 7.13 -3.38
C LEU A 27 4.13 6.83 -2.22
N TYR A 28 3.63 6.30 -1.09
CA TYR A 28 4.38 6.25 0.17
C TYR A 28 4.42 4.89 0.84
N GLY A 29 3.51 3.97 0.48
CA GLY A 29 3.33 2.70 1.18
C GLY A 29 4.29 1.60 0.71
N ASN A 30 4.70 0.76 1.66
CA ASN A 30 5.25 -0.57 1.39
C ASN A 30 4.15 -1.63 1.35
N GLY A 31 2.96 -1.31 1.85
CA GLY A 31 1.82 -2.19 1.71
C GLY A 31 0.46 -1.53 1.92
N TRP A 32 -0.58 -2.22 1.42
CA TRP A 32 -1.98 -1.85 1.56
C TRP A 32 -2.70 -2.81 2.50
N PHE A 33 -3.38 -2.24 3.49
CA PHE A 33 -4.23 -2.97 4.43
C PHE A 33 -5.71 -2.68 4.12
N PRO A 34 -6.34 -3.43 3.18
CA PRO A 34 -7.76 -3.27 2.85
C PRO A 34 -8.65 -3.56 4.07
N ALA A 35 -9.76 -2.84 4.17
CA ALA A 35 -10.72 -2.98 5.26
C ALA A 35 -12.02 -3.63 4.77
N ALA A 36 -12.26 -4.89 5.13
CA ALA A 36 -13.50 -5.62 4.86
C ALA A 36 -13.96 -5.59 3.38
N LEU A 37 -13.03 -5.84 2.45
CA LEU A 37 -13.30 -5.90 1.01
C LEU A 37 -13.43 -7.34 0.53
N SER A 38 -14.32 -7.59 -0.43
CA SER A 38 -14.35 -8.85 -1.17
C SER A 38 -13.08 -9.04 -2.01
N SER A 39 -12.80 -10.28 -2.43
CA SER A 39 -11.66 -10.58 -3.29
C SER A 39 -11.69 -9.83 -4.64
N THR A 40 -12.89 -9.53 -5.16
CA THR A 40 -13.07 -8.72 -6.38
C THR A 40 -12.71 -7.26 -6.13
N GLU A 41 -13.17 -6.68 -5.02
CA GLU A 41 -12.84 -5.30 -4.64
C GLU A 41 -11.35 -5.14 -4.35
N ILE A 42 -10.72 -6.13 -3.69
CA ILE A 42 -9.26 -6.15 -3.50
C ILE A 42 -8.55 -6.13 -4.85
N ARG A 43 -8.96 -6.95 -5.82
CA ARG A 43 -8.38 -6.97 -7.18
C ARG A 43 -8.48 -5.61 -7.86
N THR A 44 -9.62 -4.93 -7.73
CA THR A 44 -9.82 -3.57 -8.25
C THR A 44 -8.90 -2.56 -7.56
N GLY A 45 -8.78 -2.61 -6.23
CA GLY A 45 -7.90 -1.75 -5.46
C GLY A 45 -6.42 -1.94 -5.82
N VAL A 46 -5.97 -3.19 -5.96
CA VAL A 46 -4.61 -3.51 -6.43
C VAL A 46 -4.34 -2.89 -7.79
N LYS A 47 -5.28 -3.03 -8.75
CA LYS A 47 -5.13 -2.41 -10.06
C LYS A 47 -4.94 -0.89 -9.97
N ARG A 48 -5.74 -0.21 -9.13
CA ARG A 48 -5.61 1.24 -8.93
C ARG A 48 -4.28 1.63 -8.30
N ILE A 49 -3.84 0.92 -7.27
CA ILE A 49 -2.52 1.16 -6.65
C ILE A 49 -1.42 1.03 -7.71
N LYS A 50 -1.45 -0.02 -8.54
CA LYS A 50 -0.46 -0.21 -9.62
C LYS A 50 -0.50 0.92 -10.66
N GLU A 51 -1.68 1.38 -11.03
CA GLU A 51 -1.86 2.53 -11.95
C GLU A 51 -1.29 3.83 -11.38
N PHE A 52 -1.50 4.10 -10.09
CA PHE A 52 -0.92 5.27 -9.41
C PHE A 52 0.60 5.13 -9.26
N ALA A 53 1.09 3.94 -8.88
CA ALA A 53 2.50 3.67 -8.70
C ALA A 53 3.28 3.81 -10.01
N ALA A 54 2.74 3.32 -11.14
CA ALA A 54 3.35 3.45 -12.45
C ALA A 54 3.47 4.91 -12.95
N LYS A 55 2.62 5.81 -12.45
CA LYS A 55 2.73 7.27 -12.70
C LYS A 55 3.77 7.95 -11.80
N SER A 56 4.27 7.23 -10.79
CA SER A 56 5.32 7.66 -9.89
C SER A 56 6.63 6.91 -10.19
N ALA A 57 7.76 7.38 -9.67
CA ALA A 57 9.06 6.72 -9.85
C ALA A 57 9.23 5.47 -8.96
N ARG A 58 8.16 4.72 -8.68
CA ARG A 58 8.16 3.56 -7.78
C ARG A 58 7.76 2.27 -8.49
N ASN A 59 8.36 1.16 -8.06
CA ASN A 59 8.02 -0.17 -8.56
C ASN A 59 6.73 -0.67 -7.87
N PRO A 60 5.63 -0.92 -8.61
CA PRO A 60 4.39 -1.43 -8.04
C PRO A 60 4.52 -2.82 -7.40
N GLU A 61 5.50 -3.63 -7.79
CA GLU A 61 5.68 -4.98 -7.22
C GLU A 61 6.33 -4.96 -5.84
N GLU A 62 6.82 -3.80 -5.37
CA GLU A 62 7.34 -3.62 -4.01
C GLU A 62 6.23 -3.26 -2.99
N ILE A 63 4.97 -3.23 -3.43
CA ILE A 63 3.81 -2.91 -2.58
C ILE A 63 3.09 -4.20 -2.22
N GLU A 64 3.17 -4.60 -0.95
CA GLU A 64 2.50 -5.79 -0.43
C GLU A 64 1.01 -5.56 -0.18
N ILE A 65 0.20 -6.61 -0.32
CA ILE A 65 -1.24 -6.57 -0.09
C ILE A 65 -1.54 -7.48 1.11
N ALA A 66 -2.08 -6.95 2.21
CA ALA A 66 -2.45 -7.72 3.41
C ALA A 66 -3.97 -7.73 3.60
N PRO A 67 -4.68 -8.56 2.83
CA PRO A 67 -6.10 -8.80 3.04
C PRO A 67 -6.37 -9.48 4.38
N GLN A 68 -7.49 -9.10 5.01
CA GLN A 68 -8.00 -9.72 6.22
C GLN A 68 -9.01 -10.78 5.81
N TYR A 69 -8.80 -12.03 6.22
CA TYR A 69 -9.68 -13.18 5.95
C TYR A 69 -10.17 -13.78 7.26
#